data_AF-A0A418APE4-F1
#
_entry.id   AF-A0A418APE4-F1
#
_cell.length_a   1.000
_cell.length_b   1.000
_cell.length_c   1.000
_cell.angle_alpha   90.00
_cell.angle_beta   90.00
_cell.angle_gamma   90.00
#
_symmetry.space_group_name_H-M   'P 1'
#
loop_
_entity.id
_entity.type
_entity.pdbx_description
1 polymer ?
#
loop_
_entity_poly.entity_id
_entity_poly.type
_entity_poly.pdbx_seq_one_letter_code
_entity_poly.pdbx_strand_id
1 'polypeptide(L)'
;FSDGENLMRPTWMDDPKPLLTPGTPAPTQSRRQRVWVVVMALGVATCMVVLLLPHKKELPLNNATGLLIDGTANFTFWYRNNSHWLPEADLGKIYQLMAPLLAVVVSSPKNNSLFFPASNTTVQFRAQVWSPKECSTIARALNKSFFTYIYPRQLCLLNDPPASMALNIGSADSTSKADCLASCNRTLSCMGMTYRSRECTHYKAMTSNATIMAGWIVPTIKAKTMVTNATTVPPAVEFSNKTIQRVHIYGIAHQDDRELFMANAIYATFQDRVAKGVFVYTTAGDANLQDGWWEAREVGTLAVTDFGVKDAGHYTTTRKDILISICNHTVRKVSIGNAVHYFLRISEANMTTMMTSSDLHTHLPLGMVKMTDKRYTNLTDVQAVVRAILRWETAGIPSVSAFVPEYIEKGNDHVLHTGTGQLVVNAIAAEPGLHGCVTTSTYYGYQHWLDAMNMKEPIVTFQRRAWLALSSALDPVYPNRDVWSNHGMNLGRTYVARVTQATPGVGCKV
;
A
#
# COMPACT_ATOMS: atom_id res chain seq x y z
N PHE A 1 16.47 62.53 15.20
CA PHE A 1 16.55 61.81 16.48
C PHE A 1 17.12 60.43 16.17
N SER A 2 18.44 60.33 15.96
CA SER A 2 19.49 60.33 17.00
C SER A 2 19.56 58.95 17.67
N ASP A 3 20.30 57.98 17.13
CA ASP A 3 21.78 57.86 17.01
C ASP A 3 22.44 57.41 18.32
N GLY A 4 23.36 56.45 18.25
CA GLY A 4 23.97 55.82 19.42
C GLY A 4 24.90 54.62 19.16
N GLU A 5 25.75 54.69 18.13
CA GLU A 5 26.87 53.72 17.95
C GLU A 5 28.04 53.98 18.92
N ASN A 6 29.08 53.11 18.85
CA ASN A 6 30.50 53.24 19.28
C ASN A 6 30.96 52.25 20.39
N LEU A 7 32.18 51.68 20.42
CA LEU A 7 33.34 51.70 19.49
C LEU A 7 34.29 50.46 19.68
N MET A 8 34.98 50.08 18.59
CA MET A 8 36.37 49.59 18.39
C MET A 8 37.37 49.42 19.60
N ARG A 9 38.47 48.62 19.62
CA ARG A 9 39.13 47.62 18.69
C ARG A 9 40.20 46.70 19.44
N PRO A 10 41.45 46.31 19.01
CA PRO A 10 41.81 44.88 18.78
C PRO A 10 43.22 44.36 19.28
N THR A 11 43.64 43.15 18.84
CA THR A 11 45.00 42.76 18.28
C THR A 11 45.80 41.56 18.87
N TRP A 12 46.57 40.89 17.97
CA TRP A 12 47.78 40.00 18.13
C TRP A 12 47.71 38.72 19.04
N MET A 13 48.70 37.80 19.08
CA MET A 13 49.24 36.87 18.03
C MET A 13 50.04 35.67 18.68
N ASP A 14 50.19 34.54 17.97
CA ASP A 14 51.21 33.43 18.04
C ASP A 14 51.49 32.51 19.29
N ASP A 15 51.34 31.18 19.07
CA ASP A 15 52.22 30.00 19.42
C ASP A 15 52.72 29.63 20.88
N PRO A 16 53.34 28.45 21.15
CA PRO A 16 53.02 27.04 20.78
C PRO A 16 53.12 25.99 21.97
N LYS A 17 53.30 24.67 21.68
CA LYS A 17 53.23 23.49 22.62
C LYS A 17 54.51 23.12 23.41
N PRO A 18 54.38 22.42 24.57
CA PRO A 18 54.91 21.03 24.79
C PRO A 18 53.89 20.13 25.58
N LEU A 19 53.83 18.78 25.59
CA LEU A 19 54.74 17.60 25.60
C LEU A 19 55.10 16.98 26.99
N LEU A 20 54.29 15.99 27.45
CA LEU A 20 54.66 14.81 28.32
C LEU A 20 55.11 15.12 29.80
N THR A 21 55.32 14.24 30.81
CA THR A 21 55.10 12.79 31.21
C THR A 21 55.45 12.65 32.73
N PRO A 22 55.42 11.48 33.45
CA PRO A 22 54.61 10.23 33.41
C PRO A 22 54.03 9.82 34.81
N GLY A 23 53.32 8.67 34.95
CA GLY A 23 53.04 8.06 36.28
C GLY A 23 52.02 6.89 36.31
N THR A 24 52.34 5.80 37.04
CA THR A 24 51.55 4.54 37.24
C THR A 24 51.68 4.09 38.72
N PRO A 25 50.85 3.17 39.30
CA PRO A 25 50.28 1.93 38.71
C PRO A 25 48.81 1.58 39.07
N ALA A 26 48.41 0.35 38.71
CA ALA A 26 47.04 -0.20 38.80
C ALA A 26 46.76 -0.95 40.13
N PRO A 27 45.51 -1.43 40.35
CA PRO A 27 45.11 -2.76 39.86
C PRO A 27 43.77 -2.70 39.05
N THR A 28 43.11 -3.75 38.56
CA THR A 28 43.28 -5.22 38.73
C THR A 28 43.19 -5.96 37.37
N GLN A 29 42.20 -6.85 37.16
CA GLN A 29 41.99 -7.62 35.92
C GLN A 29 40.50 -8.00 35.75
N SER A 30 40.02 -8.19 34.51
CA SER A 30 39.54 -9.51 34.10
C SER A 30 39.57 -9.73 32.57
N ARG A 31 39.89 -10.96 32.16
CA ARG A 31 39.67 -11.61 30.84
C ARG A 31 39.73 -10.75 29.55
N ARG A 32 40.90 -10.70 28.92
CA ARG A 32 40.98 -10.69 27.44
C ARG A 32 40.63 -12.09 26.90
N GLN A 33 39.69 -12.19 25.97
CA GLN A 33 39.66 -13.33 25.04
C GLN A 33 40.78 -13.15 24.01
N ARG A 34 41.54 -14.21 23.71
CA ARG A 34 42.47 -14.24 22.57
C ARG A 34 41.77 -14.92 21.40
N VAL A 35 41.57 -14.20 20.30
CA VAL A 35 41.28 -14.83 19.01
C VAL A 35 42.61 -15.25 18.41
N TRP A 36 42.77 -16.54 18.10
CA TRP A 36 43.87 -17.03 17.27
C TRP A 36 43.39 -17.07 15.82
N VAL A 37 44.13 -16.42 14.93
CA VAL A 37 43.96 -16.56 13.48
C VAL A 37 45.09 -17.45 12.97
N VAL A 38 44.74 -18.66 12.53
CA VAL A 38 45.67 -19.55 11.82
C VAL A 38 45.37 -19.41 10.33
N VAL A 39 46.32 -18.87 9.57
CA VAL A 39 46.26 -18.87 8.11
C VAL A 39 46.98 -20.12 7.61
N MET A 40 46.24 -21.07 7.07
CA MET A 40 46.79 -22.08 6.16
C MET A 40 46.17 -21.85 4.78
N ALA A 41 47.03 -21.67 3.78
CA ALA A 41 46.61 -21.52 2.39
C ALA A 41 46.78 -22.86 1.66
N LEU A 42 45.68 -23.40 1.13
CA LEU A 42 45.63 -24.33 -0.02
C LEU A 42 44.16 -24.66 -0.37
N GLY A 43 43.84 -24.70 -1.66
CA GLY A 43 42.72 -25.44 -2.26
C GLY A 43 41.28 -25.23 -1.72
N VAL A 44 40.49 -24.39 -2.40
CA VAL A 44 39.00 -24.43 -2.49
C VAL A 44 38.27 -24.77 -1.17
N ALA A 45 38.18 -23.81 -0.25
CA ALA A 45 37.42 -23.96 0.99
C ALA A 45 35.96 -23.48 0.84
N THR A 46 34.99 -24.39 0.97
CA THR A 46 33.59 -24.04 1.26
C THR A 46 33.45 -23.63 2.73
N CYS A 47 33.45 -22.32 3.00
CA CYS A 47 33.29 -21.79 4.37
C CYS A 47 31.87 -22.00 4.92
N MET A 48 31.63 -23.16 5.53
CA MET A 48 30.41 -23.45 6.28
C MET A 48 30.52 -22.91 7.71
N VAL A 49 29.95 -21.74 7.98
CA VAL A 49 29.93 -21.13 9.32
C VAL A 49 28.75 -21.70 10.13
N VAL A 50 29.03 -22.60 11.07
CA VAL A 50 28.03 -23.16 12.00
C VAL A 50 28.28 -22.59 13.41
N LEU A 51 27.38 -21.73 13.88
CA LEU A 51 27.44 -21.17 15.24
C LEU A 51 26.71 -22.07 16.23
N LEU A 52 27.46 -22.85 17.01
CA LEU A 52 26.95 -23.60 18.15
C LEU A 52 27.04 -22.76 19.43
N LEU A 53 25.89 -22.38 20.00
CA LEU A 53 25.78 -21.72 21.29
C LEU A 53 25.43 -22.75 22.39
N PRO A 54 26.15 -22.78 23.53
CA PRO A 54 25.84 -23.70 24.62
C PRO A 54 24.72 -23.14 25.51
N HIS A 55 23.57 -23.84 25.59
CA HIS A 55 22.65 -23.66 26.72
C HIS A 55 21.95 -24.96 27.14
N LYS A 56 21.46 -24.98 28.39
CA LYS A 56 21.01 -26.21 29.08
C LYS A 56 19.58 -26.64 28.70
N LYS A 57 19.43 -27.96 28.53
CA LYS A 57 18.20 -28.78 28.52
C LYS A 57 17.18 -28.59 27.36
N GLU A 58 17.11 -29.65 26.55
CA GLU A 58 15.87 -30.33 26.13
C GLU A 58 14.79 -29.53 25.38
N LEU A 59 15.08 -29.25 24.11
CA LEU A 59 14.12 -29.42 23.01
C LEU A 59 14.81 -30.17 21.85
N PRO A 60 14.07 -30.91 20.99
CA PRO A 60 14.67 -31.78 19.98
C PRO A 60 15.38 -30.98 18.87
N LEU A 61 16.42 -31.61 18.28
CA LEU A 61 17.16 -31.05 17.15
C LEU A 61 16.23 -30.87 15.94
N ASN A 62 16.20 -29.66 15.37
CA ASN A 62 16.09 -29.35 13.92
C ASN A 62 15.94 -27.83 13.62
N ASN A 63 16.51 -26.96 14.46
CA ASN A 63 16.48 -25.51 14.26
C ASN A 63 17.82 -25.03 13.67
N ALA A 64 17.85 -24.77 12.36
CA ALA A 64 19.02 -24.25 11.66
C ALA A 64 18.69 -22.93 10.93
N THR A 65 19.40 -21.87 11.28
CA THR A 65 19.40 -20.61 10.53
C THR A 65 20.66 -20.59 9.66
N GLY A 66 20.49 -20.55 8.33
CA GLY A 66 21.61 -20.62 7.40
C GLY A 66 21.45 -19.66 6.22
N LEU A 67 22.45 -18.79 6.03
CA LEU A 67 22.70 -18.11 4.76
C LEU A 67 23.63 -19.02 3.96
N LEU A 68 23.11 -19.67 2.92
CA LEU A 68 23.97 -20.36 1.95
C LEU A 68 24.44 -19.32 0.92
N ILE A 69 25.74 -19.12 0.84
CA ILE A 69 26.40 -18.40 -0.25
C ILE A 69 27.05 -19.46 -1.14
N ASP A 70 26.55 -19.62 -2.36
CA ASP A 70 27.31 -20.29 -3.43
C ASP A 70 28.06 -19.26 -4.29
N GLY A 71 28.98 -19.74 -5.13
CA GLY A 71 29.84 -18.89 -5.95
C GLY A 71 29.15 -18.13 -7.08
N THR A 72 27.81 -18.18 -7.19
CA THR A 72 27.02 -17.56 -8.27
C THR A 72 26.20 -16.35 -7.83
N ALA A 73 26.30 -15.94 -6.56
CA ALA A 73 25.64 -14.75 -6.00
C ALA A 73 24.10 -14.70 -6.08
N ASN A 74 23.44 -15.86 -6.03
CA ASN A 74 21.97 -15.95 -5.94
C ASN A 74 21.47 -15.93 -4.47
N PHE A 75 20.33 -15.28 -4.21
CA PHE A 75 19.80 -15.04 -2.86
C PHE A 75 18.54 -15.87 -2.55
N THR A 76 18.38 -16.34 -1.30
CA THR A 76 17.21 -17.14 -0.87
C THR A 76 16.99 -17.06 0.65
N PHE A 77 15.89 -16.45 1.10
CA PHE A 77 15.57 -16.19 2.52
C PHE A 77 14.39 -17.04 3.04
N TRP A 78 14.58 -17.87 4.07
CA TRP A 78 13.52 -18.74 4.63
C TRP A 78 12.97 -18.24 5.98
N TYR A 79 11.66 -18.43 6.22
CA TYR A 79 11.06 -18.37 7.56
C TYR A 79 9.71 -19.11 7.63
N ARG A 80 9.47 -19.90 8.69
CA ARG A 80 8.14 -20.37 9.16
C ARG A 80 8.29 -20.89 10.61
N ASN A 81 8.11 -20.04 11.62
CA ASN A 81 6.85 -19.69 12.29
C ASN A 81 6.31 -20.76 13.26
N ASN A 82 6.29 -20.40 14.54
CA ASN A 82 5.13 -20.63 15.42
C ASN A 82 5.05 -19.52 16.50
N SER A 83 4.07 -18.63 16.34
CA SER A 83 3.30 -18.00 17.43
C SER A 83 4.00 -17.60 18.74
N HIS A 84 5.04 -16.77 18.69
CA HIS A 84 5.31 -15.69 19.66
C HIS A 84 6.26 -14.68 18.99
N TRP A 85 6.02 -13.38 19.16
CA TRP A 85 6.89 -12.32 18.62
C TRP A 85 7.28 -11.31 19.70
N LEU A 86 8.51 -10.82 19.58
CA LEU A 86 9.17 -9.95 20.55
C LEU A 86 8.74 -8.48 20.36
N PRO A 87 8.81 -7.66 21.42
CA PRO A 87 8.55 -6.22 21.31
C PRO A 87 9.61 -5.52 20.43
N GLU A 88 9.23 -4.34 19.95
CA GLU A 88 9.93 -3.51 18.95
C GLU A 88 11.43 -3.27 19.24
N ALA A 89 11.83 -3.31 20.51
CA ALA A 89 13.21 -3.19 20.97
C ALA A 89 14.21 -4.24 20.40
N ASP A 90 13.73 -5.40 19.91
CA ASP A 90 14.62 -6.44 19.36
C ASP A 90 14.97 -6.28 17.87
N LEU A 91 14.28 -5.42 17.12
CA LEU A 91 14.69 -5.05 15.76
C LEU A 91 16.09 -4.43 15.73
N GLY A 92 16.46 -3.66 16.75
CA GLY A 92 17.81 -3.10 16.92
C GLY A 92 18.89 -4.17 17.12
N LYS A 93 18.58 -5.28 17.80
CA LYS A 93 19.52 -6.39 17.99
C LYS A 93 19.68 -7.23 16.72
N ILE A 94 18.60 -7.42 15.96
CA ILE A 94 18.66 -8.01 14.61
C ILE A 94 19.54 -7.14 13.69
N TYR A 95 19.38 -5.81 13.74
CA TYR A 95 20.24 -4.89 12.99
C TYR A 95 21.72 -5.00 13.37
N GLN A 96 22.06 -5.11 14.66
CA GLN A 96 23.45 -5.30 15.09
C GLN A 96 24.02 -6.68 14.69
N LEU A 97 23.21 -7.75 14.72
CA LEU A 97 23.60 -9.08 14.23
C LEU A 97 23.81 -9.11 12.70
N MET A 98 23.06 -8.31 11.95
CA MET A 98 23.20 -8.21 10.48
C MET A 98 24.20 -7.14 10.02
N ALA A 99 24.65 -6.22 10.88
CA ALA A 99 25.52 -5.11 10.52
C ALA A 99 26.80 -5.49 9.71
N PRO A 100 27.53 -6.59 10.02
CA PRO A 100 28.68 -7.00 9.22
C PRO A 100 28.35 -7.47 7.80
N LEU A 101 27.11 -7.92 7.56
CA LEU A 101 26.60 -8.37 6.26
C LEU A 101 25.92 -7.23 5.49
N LEU A 102 25.22 -6.35 6.19
CA LEU A 102 24.65 -5.10 5.66
C LEU A 102 25.72 -4.06 5.29
N ALA A 103 26.96 -4.22 5.76
CA ALA A 103 28.11 -3.45 5.29
C ALA A 103 28.38 -3.61 3.78
N VAL A 104 27.84 -4.66 3.13
CA VAL A 104 27.93 -4.90 1.68
C VAL A 104 26.59 -4.70 0.96
N VAL A 105 25.46 -4.76 1.68
CA VAL A 105 24.10 -4.54 1.13
C VAL A 105 23.46 -3.36 1.85
N VAL A 106 23.50 -2.19 1.21
CA VAL A 106 22.81 -0.98 1.69
C VAL A 106 21.32 -1.13 1.45
N SER A 107 20.64 -1.87 2.32
CA SER A 107 19.18 -1.92 2.35
C SER A 107 18.63 -0.61 2.91
N SER A 108 17.82 0.13 2.14
CA SER A 108 16.94 1.13 2.74
C SER A 108 15.68 0.42 3.24
N PRO A 109 15.48 0.26 4.57
CA PRO A 109 14.28 -0.41 5.10
C PRO A 109 12.99 0.37 4.81
N LYS A 110 13.09 1.64 4.40
CA LYS A 110 11.93 2.46 4.00
C LYS A 110 11.43 2.18 2.58
N ASN A 111 12.26 1.61 1.70
CA ASN A 111 12.01 1.56 0.25
C ASN A 111 11.86 0.13 -0.30
N ASN A 112 11.90 -0.91 0.53
CA ASN A 112 11.95 -2.33 0.14
C ASN A 112 12.89 -2.58 -1.05
N SER A 113 14.12 -2.04 -0.92
CA SER A 113 15.14 -2.00 -1.97
C SER A 113 16.45 -2.59 -1.46
N LEU A 114 17.03 -3.50 -2.23
CA LEU A 114 18.33 -4.13 -1.99
C LEU A 114 19.32 -3.61 -3.03
N PHE A 115 20.36 -2.91 -2.58
CA PHE A 115 21.46 -2.48 -3.45
C PHE A 115 22.58 -3.51 -3.43
N PHE A 116 23.05 -3.89 -4.63
CA PHE A 116 24.15 -4.82 -4.86
C PHE A 116 25.33 -4.08 -5.51
N PRO A 117 26.35 -3.65 -4.73
CA PRO A 117 27.44 -2.82 -5.25
C PRO A 117 28.23 -3.51 -6.37
N ALA A 118 28.45 -4.82 -6.26
CA ALA A 118 29.25 -5.60 -7.21
C ALA A 118 28.70 -5.62 -8.65
N SER A 119 27.40 -5.38 -8.83
CA SER A 119 26.74 -5.27 -10.14
C SER A 119 26.06 -3.91 -10.35
N ASN A 120 26.30 -2.94 -9.44
CA ASN A 120 25.60 -1.65 -9.35
C ASN A 120 24.07 -1.76 -9.55
N THR A 121 23.45 -2.81 -9.01
CA THR A 121 22.04 -3.15 -9.27
C THR A 121 21.18 -2.88 -8.03
N THR A 122 20.03 -2.22 -8.21
CA THR A 122 19.02 -2.09 -7.17
C THR A 122 17.83 -2.98 -7.49
N VAL A 123 17.58 -3.98 -6.65
CA VAL A 123 16.39 -4.84 -6.71
C VAL A 123 15.34 -4.30 -5.76
N GLN A 124 14.16 -3.97 -6.28
CA GLN A 124 12.99 -3.68 -5.44
C GLN A 124 12.26 -4.98 -5.13
N PHE A 125 11.59 -5.07 -3.97
CA PHE A 125 10.75 -6.21 -3.64
C PHE A 125 9.37 -5.79 -3.13
N ARG A 126 8.43 -6.73 -3.23
CA ARG A 126 7.04 -6.60 -2.80
C ARG A 126 6.62 -7.89 -2.09
N ALA A 127 6.23 -7.79 -0.82
CA ALA A 127 5.79 -8.93 -0.01
C ALA A 127 4.27 -9.20 -0.17
N GLN A 128 3.78 -10.31 0.36
CA GLN A 128 2.34 -10.66 0.41
C GLN A 128 1.64 -10.67 -0.97
N VAL A 129 2.40 -10.92 -2.05
CA VAL A 129 1.91 -11.09 -3.41
C VAL A 129 1.48 -12.55 -3.59
N TRP A 130 0.21 -12.81 -3.91
CA TRP A 130 -0.34 -14.18 -3.94
C TRP A 130 -0.19 -14.87 -5.30
N SER A 131 0.10 -14.12 -6.37
CA SER A 131 0.22 -14.70 -7.72
C SER A 131 1.25 -13.98 -8.61
N PRO A 132 1.78 -14.68 -9.64
CA PRO A 132 2.55 -14.05 -10.71
C PRO A 132 1.80 -12.92 -11.42
N LYS A 133 0.46 -12.97 -11.46
CA LYS A 133 -0.38 -11.93 -12.10
C LYS A 133 -0.36 -10.61 -11.33
N GLU A 134 -0.44 -10.67 -10.00
CA GLU A 134 -0.25 -9.50 -9.14
C GLU A 134 1.18 -8.96 -9.29
N CYS A 135 2.19 -9.83 -9.23
CA CYS A 135 3.60 -9.47 -9.41
C CYS A 135 3.86 -8.75 -10.75
N SER A 136 3.32 -9.28 -11.86
CA SER A 136 3.40 -8.67 -13.20
C SER A 136 2.67 -7.33 -13.35
N THR A 137 1.76 -7.02 -12.43
CA THR A 137 1.00 -5.76 -12.44
C THR A 137 1.76 -4.68 -11.67
N ILE A 138 2.30 -5.00 -10.48
CA ILE A 138 3.15 -4.06 -9.72
C ILE A 138 4.44 -3.75 -10.49
N ALA A 139 5.08 -4.77 -11.06
CA ALA A 139 6.26 -4.61 -11.92
C ALA A 139 5.99 -3.65 -13.10
N ARG A 140 4.81 -3.76 -13.74
CA ARG A 140 4.38 -2.88 -14.84
C ARG A 140 4.18 -1.44 -14.37
N ALA A 141 3.63 -1.23 -13.17
CA ALA A 141 3.44 0.11 -12.61
C ALA A 141 4.78 0.83 -12.38
N LEU A 142 5.76 0.11 -11.83
CA LEU A 142 7.14 0.61 -11.61
C LEU A 142 8.01 0.62 -12.87
N ASN A 143 7.40 0.52 -14.07
CA ASN A 143 8.08 0.48 -15.37
C ASN A 143 9.20 -0.59 -15.48
N LYS A 144 9.09 -1.69 -14.72
CA LYS A 144 9.99 -2.84 -14.82
C LYS A 144 9.47 -3.82 -15.86
N SER A 145 10.34 -4.22 -16.80
CA SER A 145 10.00 -5.24 -17.80
C SER A 145 10.20 -6.68 -17.29
N PHE A 146 10.81 -6.86 -16.11
CA PHE A 146 11.15 -8.17 -15.55
C PHE A 146 10.75 -8.30 -14.08
N PHE A 147 10.32 -9.51 -13.69
CA PHE A 147 10.06 -9.84 -12.29
C PHE A 147 10.39 -11.31 -11.99
N THR A 148 10.61 -11.61 -10.72
CA THR A 148 10.77 -12.97 -10.20
C THR A 148 9.80 -13.19 -9.04
N TYR A 149 8.91 -14.17 -9.15
CA TYR A 149 7.92 -14.52 -8.14
C TYR A 149 8.31 -15.80 -7.39
N ILE A 150 8.27 -15.78 -6.06
CA ILE A 150 8.70 -16.89 -5.19
C ILE A 150 7.49 -17.44 -4.42
N TYR A 151 6.94 -18.55 -4.92
CA TYR A 151 5.65 -19.12 -4.48
C TYR A 151 5.56 -19.39 -2.96
N PRO A 152 6.53 -20.05 -2.29
CA PRO A 152 6.39 -20.39 -0.86
C PRO A 152 6.44 -19.19 0.09
N ARG A 153 6.72 -17.98 -0.43
CA ARG A 153 6.99 -16.77 0.35
C ARG A 153 6.10 -15.59 -0.04
N GLN A 154 5.28 -15.74 -1.07
CA GLN A 154 4.45 -14.65 -1.62
C GLN A 154 5.28 -13.39 -1.90
N LEU A 155 6.51 -13.59 -2.39
CA LEU A 155 7.52 -12.55 -2.57
C LEU A 155 7.73 -12.31 -4.07
N CYS A 156 7.61 -11.05 -4.47
CA CYS A 156 7.82 -10.56 -5.82
C CYS A 156 9.08 -9.69 -5.85
N LEU A 157 10.07 -10.06 -6.66
CA LEU A 157 11.29 -9.29 -6.89
C LEU A 157 11.15 -8.55 -8.22
N LEU A 158 11.46 -7.26 -8.20
CA LEU A 158 11.26 -6.31 -9.29
C LEU A 158 12.63 -5.86 -9.79
N ASN A 159 12.92 -6.23 -11.03
CA ASN A 159 14.26 -6.19 -11.59
C ASN A 159 14.24 -5.46 -12.94
N ASP A 160 15.36 -4.87 -13.30
CA ASP A 160 15.64 -4.52 -14.69
C ASP A 160 16.03 -5.79 -15.49
N PRO A 161 16.03 -5.75 -16.83
CA PRO A 161 16.59 -6.81 -17.66
C PRO A 161 18.01 -7.20 -17.20
N PRO A 162 18.30 -8.49 -16.93
CA PRO A 162 19.67 -8.97 -16.96
C PRO A 162 20.26 -8.68 -18.34
N ALA A 163 21.41 -7.99 -18.39
CA ALA A 163 22.06 -7.58 -19.64
C ALA A 163 22.34 -8.76 -20.58
N SER A 164 22.49 -9.97 -20.03
CA SER A 164 22.60 -11.25 -20.73
C SER A 164 21.64 -12.29 -20.11
N MET A 165 20.35 -12.22 -20.45
CA MET A 165 19.45 -13.34 -20.15
C MET A 165 19.79 -14.55 -21.01
N ALA A 166 20.20 -15.65 -20.35
CA ALA A 166 20.14 -16.98 -20.91
C ALA A 166 18.67 -17.44 -21.02
N LEU A 167 17.94 -16.89 -22.00
CA LEU A 167 16.67 -17.48 -22.46
C LEU A 167 16.97 -18.92 -22.89
N ASN A 168 16.15 -19.89 -22.46
CA ASN A 168 16.32 -21.26 -22.92
C ASN A 168 15.73 -21.35 -24.34
N ILE A 169 16.62 -21.20 -25.33
CA ILE A 169 16.28 -21.25 -26.75
C ILE A 169 16.03 -22.72 -27.11
N GLY A 170 14.75 -23.06 -27.29
CA GLY A 170 14.36 -24.37 -27.80
C GLY A 170 13.78 -24.26 -29.20
N SER A 171 14.26 -25.07 -30.13
CA SER A 171 13.57 -25.30 -31.40
C SER A 171 12.30 -26.14 -31.21
N ALA A 172 11.43 -26.08 -32.21
CA ALA A 172 10.36 -27.06 -32.43
C ALA A 172 10.18 -27.26 -33.94
N ASP A 173 10.00 -28.50 -34.41
CA ASP A 173 9.66 -28.73 -35.82
C ASP A 173 8.29 -28.14 -36.13
N SER A 174 8.24 -27.31 -37.17
CA SER A 174 7.08 -26.47 -37.43
C SER A 174 6.96 -26.10 -38.91
N THR A 175 5.89 -26.56 -39.54
CA THR A 175 5.61 -26.32 -40.97
C THR A 175 5.03 -24.94 -41.24
N SER A 176 4.46 -24.26 -40.24
CA SER A 176 3.93 -22.90 -40.37
C SER A 176 4.08 -22.05 -39.11
N LYS A 177 3.96 -20.72 -39.27
CA LYS A 177 3.91 -19.77 -38.15
C LYS A 177 2.76 -20.04 -37.18
N ALA A 178 1.66 -20.63 -37.65
CA ALA A 178 0.51 -20.98 -36.80
C ALA A 178 0.84 -22.20 -35.93
N ASP A 179 1.51 -23.21 -36.48
CA ASP A 179 1.97 -24.39 -35.74
C ASP A 179 3.02 -24.01 -34.70
N CYS A 180 3.91 -23.06 -35.04
CA CYS A 180 4.90 -22.50 -34.11
C CYS A 180 4.21 -21.79 -32.92
N LEU A 181 3.14 -21.03 -33.19
CA LEU A 181 2.35 -20.39 -32.14
C LEU A 181 1.61 -21.43 -31.28
N ALA A 182 1.02 -22.46 -31.89
CA ALA A 182 0.35 -23.55 -31.16
C ALA A 182 1.35 -24.40 -30.34
N SER A 183 2.58 -24.56 -30.82
CA SER A 183 3.67 -25.23 -30.10
C SER A 183 4.12 -24.41 -28.88
N CYS A 184 4.30 -23.10 -29.03
CA CYS A 184 4.60 -22.19 -27.94
C CYS A 184 3.47 -22.14 -26.91
N ASN A 185 2.20 -22.01 -27.34
CA ASN A 185 1.03 -21.99 -26.45
C ASN A 185 0.84 -23.28 -25.63
N ARG A 186 1.28 -24.44 -26.14
CA ARG A 186 1.29 -25.71 -25.40
C ARG A 186 2.50 -25.87 -24.46
N THR A 187 3.54 -25.06 -24.65
CA THR A 187 4.77 -25.09 -23.85
C THR A 187 4.63 -24.13 -22.66
N LEU A 188 4.36 -24.65 -21.46
CA LEU A 188 4.13 -23.84 -20.24
C LEU A 188 5.23 -22.82 -19.90
N SER A 189 6.46 -23.02 -20.37
CA SER A 189 7.59 -22.10 -20.19
C SER A 189 7.84 -21.14 -21.37
N CYS A 190 7.11 -21.23 -22.47
CA CYS A 190 7.32 -20.37 -23.64
C CYS A 190 6.80 -18.95 -23.39
N MET A 191 7.70 -17.96 -23.38
CA MET A 191 7.38 -16.54 -23.22
C MET A 191 7.13 -15.83 -24.56
N GLY A 192 7.52 -16.46 -25.67
CA GLY A 192 7.30 -15.99 -27.03
C GLY A 192 8.02 -16.87 -28.04
N MET A 193 7.75 -16.65 -29.32
CA MET A 193 8.46 -17.34 -30.41
C MET A 193 8.87 -16.39 -31.53
N THR A 194 9.88 -16.80 -32.29
CA THR A 194 10.15 -16.33 -33.65
C THR A 194 9.96 -17.49 -34.62
N TYR A 195 9.60 -17.16 -35.86
CA TYR A 195 9.44 -18.14 -36.95
C TYR A 195 10.07 -17.56 -38.22
N ARG A 196 11.10 -18.22 -38.76
CA ARG A 196 11.85 -17.76 -39.94
C ARG A 196 12.31 -18.97 -40.74
N SER A 197 12.10 -18.97 -42.06
CA SER A 197 12.62 -20.03 -42.95
C SER A 197 12.25 -21.49 -42.57
N ARG A 198 11.07 -21.69 -41.95
CA ARG A 198 10.59 -22.95 -41.31
C ARG A 198 11.26 -23.34 -39.99
N GLU A 199 12.22 -22.58 -39.50
CA GLU A 199 12.70 -22.68 -38.13
C GLU A 199 11.70 -22.00 -37.18
N CYS A 200 11.26 -22.72 -36.15
CA CYS A 200 10.47 -22.16 -35.03
C CYS A 200 11.34 -22.15 -33.77
N THR A 201 11.56 -20.96 -33.22
CA THR A 201 12.42 -20.73 -32.07
C THR A 201 11.56 -20.28 -30.89
N HIS A 202 11.42 -21.12 -29.86
CA HIS A 202 10.75 -20.75 -28.61
C HIS A 202 11.75 -20.08 -27.66
N TYR A 203 11.42 -18.88 -27.20
CA TYR A 203 12.09 -18.23 -26.08
C TYR A 203 11.43 -18.73 -24.78
N LYS A 204 12.05 -19.72 -24.15
CA LYS A 204 11.52 -20.30 -22.91
C LYS A 204 12.14 -19.60 -21.70
N ALA A 205 11.32 -19.35 -20.68
CA ALA A 205 11.81 -19.02 -19.35
C ALA A 205 12.74 -20.13 -18.88
N MET A 206 13.90 -19.76 -18.30
CA MET A 206 14.74 -20.75 -17.63
C MET A 206 13.98 -21.28 -16.41
N THR A 207 13.67 -22.57 -16.42
CA THR A 207 12.97 -23.24 -15.31
C THR A 207 13.93 -23.41 -14.15
N SER A 208 13.84 -22.48 -13.19
CA SER A 208 14.28 -22.70 -11.83
C SER A 208 13.46 -23.83 -11.17
N ASN A 209 13.84 -24.19 -9.95
CA ASN A 209 13.02 -25.05 -9.10
C ASN A 209 11.56 -24.55 -9.03
N ALA A 210 10.59 -25.47 -8.94
CA ALA A 210 9.15 -25.20 -9.07
C ALA A 210 8.55 -24.25 -8.00
N THR A 211 9.38 -23.70 -7.11
CA THR A 211 9.06 -22.69 -6.12
C THR A 211 9.33 -21.26 -6.59
N ILE A 212 9.94 -21.05 -7.76
CA ILE A 212 10.29 -19.75 -8.32
C ILE A 212 9.84 -19.66 -9.79
N MET A 213 9.31 -18.49 -10.20
CA MET A 213 8.93 -18.17 -11.57
C MET A 213 9.54 -16.83 -11.99
N ALA A 214 10.33 -16.83 -13.06
CA ALA A 214 10.70 -15.61 -13.78
C ALA A 214 9.56 -15.19 -14.72
N GLY A 215 9.32 -13.89 -14.88
CA GLY A 215 8.20 -13.35 -15.66
C GLY A 215 8.57 -12.09 -16.44
N TRP A 216 8.17 -12.02 -17.70
CA TRP A 216 8.43 -10.88 -18.58
C TRP A 216 7.17 -10.04 -18.82
N ILE A 217 7.33 -8.72 -18.80
CA ILE A 217 6.31 -7.77 -19.21
C ILE A 217 6.66 -7.29 -20.61
N VAL A 218 6.05 -7.95 -21.59
CA VAL A 218 6.05 -7.45 -22.96
C VAL A 218 5.24 -6.15 -23.00
N PRO A 219 5.76 -5.04 -23.56
CA PRO A 219 4.97 -3.86 -23.86
C PRO A 219 3.70 -4.26 -24.62
N THR A 220 2.55 -3.72 -24.26
CA THR A 220 1.24 -4.30 -24.60
C THR A 220 1.06 -4.45 -26.11
N ILE A 221 1.29 -5.67 -26.61
CA ILE A 221 0.93 -6.04 -27.98
C ILE A 221 -0.57 -5.79 -28.09
N LYS A 222 -1.00 -4.91 -29.00
CA LYS A 222 -2.40 -4.67 -29.31
C LYS A 222 -2.96 -5.89 -30.06
N ALA A 223 -3.16 -6.98 -29.33
CA ALA A 223 -3.86 -8.15 -29.83
C ALA A 223 -5.24 -7.71 -30.32
N LYS A 224 -5.52 -7.89 -31.61
CA LYS A 224 -6.90 -7.87 -32.09
C LYS A 224 -7.59 -9.07 -31.46
N THR A 225 -8.31 -8.85 -30.37
CA THR A 225 -9.11 -9.87 -29.71
C THR A 225 -10.10 -10.43 -30.73
N MET A 226 -9.89 -11.67 -31.17
CA MET A 226 -10.91 -12.37 -31.95
C MET A 226 -12.08 -12.63 -31.01
N VAL A 227 -13.24 -12.04 -31.33
CA VAL A 227 -14.44 -12.11 -30.50
C VAL A 227 -15.07 -13.49 -30.63
N THR A 228 -14.64 -14.42 -29.78
CA THR A 228 -15.27 -15.74 -29.65
C THR A 228 -16.58 -15.60 -28.88
N ASN A 229 -17.67 -15.28 -29.60
CA ASN A 229 -19.07 -15.28 -29.16
C ASN A 229 -19.27 -15.01 -27.66
N ALA A 230 -18.87 -13.82 -27.20
CA ALA A 230 -19.13 -13.41 -25.83
C ALA A 230 -20.64 -13.31 -25.59
N THR A 231 -21.13 -13.89 -24.50
CA THR A 231 -22.47 -13.59 -23.97
C THR A 231 -22.61 -12.07 -23.82
N THR A 232 -23.66 -11.50 -24.40
CA THR A 232 -23.82 -10.05 -24.55
C THR A 232 -24.14 -9.39 -23.21
N VAL A 233 -23.11 -9.15 -22.41
CA VAL A 233 -23.17 -8.22 -21.28
C VAL A 233 -23.67 -6.87 -21.83
N PRO A 234 -24.74 -6.27 -21.26
CA PRO A 234 -25.22 -4.98 -21.72
C PRO A 234 -24.11 -3.92 -21.66
N PRO A 235 -24.04 -2.98 -22.63
CA PRO A 235 -23.03 -1.94 -22.62
C PRO A 235 -23.14 -1.10 -21.35
N ALA A 236 -21.99 -0.78 -20.76
CA ALA A 236 -21.90 0.09 -19.59
C ALA A 236 -22.47 1.49 -19.91
N VAL A 237 -23.30 2.03 -19.02
CA VAL A 237 -24.04 3.28 -19.25
C VAL A 237 -23.49 4.45 -18.45
N GLU A 238 -23.72 5.69 -18.91
CA GLU A 238 -23.51 6.86 -18.06
C GLU A 238 -24.46 6.82 -16.86
N PHE A 239 -23.92 7.06 -15.66
CA PHE A 239 -24.69 7.05 -14.42
C PHE A 239 -25.73 8.19 -14.37
N SER A 240 -26.92 7.89 -13.84
CA SER A 240 -28.05 8.81 -13.78
C SER A 240 -28.68 8.83 -12.39
N ASN A 241 -28.80 10.02 -11.79
CA ASN A 241 -29.43 10.16 -10.47
C ASN A 241 -30.90 9.73 -10.44
N LYS A 242 -31.58 9.63 -11.60
CA LYS A 242 -33.00 9.27 -11.71
C LYS A 242 -33.30 7.79 -11.39
N THR A 243 -32.29 6.92 -11.37
CA THR A 243 -32.45 5.48 -11.09
C THR A 243 -31.94 5.07 -9.70
N ILE A 244 -31.53 6.03 -8.87
CA ILE A 244 -31.05 5.76 -7.51
C ILE A 244 -32.25 5.45 -6.62
N GLN A 245 -32.20 4.30 -5.94
CA GLN A 245 -33.11 3.94 -4.85
C GLN A 245 -32.39 3.85 -3.51
N ARG A 246 -31.05 3.73 -3.51
CA ARG A 246 -30.24 3.57 -2.30
C ARG A 246 -28.99 4.46 -2.31
N VAL A 247 -28.63 4.99 -1.14
CA VAL A 247 -27.37 5.72 -0.95
C VAL A 247 -26.54 5.08 0.14
N HIS A 248 -25.28 4.78 -0.19
CA HIS A 248 -24.31 4.16 0.69
C HIS A 248 -23.24 5.21 1.03
N ILE A 249 -23.34 5.79 2.23
CA ILE A 249 -22.43 6.79 2.78
C ILE A 249 -21.20 6.08 3.34
N TYR A 250 -20.01 6.53 3.00
CA TYR A 250 -18.75 6.06 3.58
C TYR A 250 -18.05 7.22 4.31
N GLY A 251 -17.95 7.11 5.63
CA GLY A 251 -17.11 7.98 6.45
C GLY A 251 -15.68 7.45 6.45
N ILE A 252 -14.72 8.24 6.00
CA ILE A 252 -13.35 7.79 5.74
C ILE A 252 -12.37 8.80 6.32
N ALA A 253 -11.37 8.36 7.09
CA ALA A 253 -10.34 9.26 7.60
C ALA A 253 -9.26 9.49 6.53
N HIS A 254 -8.73 8.40 5.96
CA HIS A 254 -7.68 8.40 4.96
C HIS A 254 -8.06 7.56 3.73
N GLN A 255 -7.43 7.89 2.59
CA GLN A 255 -7.75 7.45 1.24
C GLN A 255 -7.84 5.94 0.97
N ASP A 256 -7.27 5.13 1.86
CA ASP A 256 -7.14 3.67 1.79
C ASP A 256 -7.95 2.92 2.86
N ASP A 257 -8.46 3.60 3.91
CA ASP A 257 -9.24 2.97 4.99
C ASP A 257 -10.41 2.14 4.44
N ARG A 258 -11.04 2.63 3.38
CA ARG A 258 -12.23 1.99 2.80
C ARG A 258 -11.85 0.66 2.11
N GLU A 259 -10.73 0.62 1.39
CA GLU A 259 -10.18 -0.60 0.78
C GLU A 259 -9.65 -1.57 1.83
N LEU A 260 -9.10 -1.10 2.95
CA LEU A 260 -8.59 -1.94 4.02
C LEU A 260 -9.70 -2.52 4.91
N PHE A 261 -10.66 -1.70 5.33
CA PHE A 261 -11.59 -2.02 6.41
C PHE A 261 -13.05 -2.15 5.99
N MET A 262 -13.44 -1.72 4.77
CA MET A 262 -14.85 -1.69 4.31
C MET A 262 -15.08 -2.37 2.95
N ALA A 263 -14.13 -3.19 2.50
CA ALA A 263 -14.10 -3.73 1.13
C ALA A 263 -15.36 -4.52 0.73
N ASN A 264 -16.01 -5.18 1.69
CA ASN A 264 -17.26 -5.91 1.44
C ASN A 264 -18.43 -5.01 1.04
N ALA A 265 -18.59 -3.86 1.71
CA ALA A 265 -19.61 -2.87 1.41
C ALA A 265 -19.31 -2.16 0.08
N ILE A 266 -18.04 -1.84 -0.19
CA ILE A 266 -17.62 -1.20 -1.45
C ILE A 266 -17.93 -2.11 -2.64
N TYR A 267 -17.57 -3.41 -2.53
CA TYR A 267 -17.90 -4.40 -3.56
C TYR A 267 -19.40 -4.44 -3.84
N ALA A 268 -20.24 -4.54 -2.80
CA ALA A 268 -21.68 -4.53 -2.93
C ALA A 268 -22.20 -3.24 -3.62
N THR A 269 -21.64 -2.08 -3.28
CA THR A 269 -22.01 -0.79 -3.88
C THR A 269 -21.69 -0.69 -5.38
N PHE A 270 -20.55 -1.21 -5.83
CA PHE A 270 -20.22 -1.20 -7.27
C PHE A 270 -21.04 -2.21 -8.09
N GLN A 271 -21.43 -3.34 -7.49
CA GLN A 271 -22.28 -4.34 -8.15
C GLN A 271 -23.77 -3.93 -8.20
N ASP A 272 -24.20 -2.92 -7.44
CA ASP A 272 -25.62 -2.58 -7.31
C ASP A 272 -26.08 -1.48 -8.29
N ARG A 273 -27.11 -1.83 -9.08
CA ARG A 273 -27.65 -1.00 -10.18
C ARG A 273 -28.56 0.15 -9.76
N VAL A 274 -28.89 0.26 -8.48
CA VAL A 274 -29.73 1.35 -7.92
C VAL A 274 -29.11 1.99 -6.67
N ALA A 275 -27.89 1.58 -6.29
CA ALA A 275 -27.09 2.23 -5.26
C ALA A 275 -26.18 3.33 -5.83
N LYS A 276 -25.97 4.38 -5.04
CA LYS A 276 -24.90 5.38 -5.21
C LYS A 276 -23.95 5.32 -4.01
N GLY A 277 -22.66 5.20 -4.26
CA GLY A 277 -21.61 5.30 -3.24
C GLY A 277 -21.20 6.74 -3.01
N VAL A 278 -21.22 7.22 -1.76
CA VAL A 278 -20.89 8.59 -1.36
C VAL A 278 -19.75 8.54 -0.35
N PHE A 279 -18.53 8.75 -0.84
CA PHE A 279 -17.29 8.61 -0.08
C PHE A 279 -16.81 9.97 0.44
N VAL A 280 -16.78 10.17 1.76
CA VAL A 280 -16.40 11.45 2.40
C VAL A 280 -15.09 11.26 3.16
N TYR A 281 -14.01 11.82 2.60
CA TYR A 281 -12.66 11.77 3.16
C TYR A 281 -12.47 12.99 4.06
N THR A 282 -12.45 12.77 5.37
CA THR A 282 -12.40 13.84 6.37
C THR A 282 -11.02 14.50 6.42
N THR A 283 -9.95 13.74 6.14
CA THR A 283 -8.59 14.27 6.03
C THR A 283 -8.05 14.21 4.59
N ALA A 284 -6.89 14.83 4.38
CA ALA A 284 -6.08 14.69 3.19
C ALA A 284 -5.30 13.37 3.15
N GLY A 285 -5.17 12.65 4.26
CA GLY A 285 -4.29 11.48 4.35
C GLY A 285 -2.81 11.84 4.14
N ASP A 286 -2.38 13.05 4.52
CA ASP A 286 -1.04 13.56 4.26
C ASP A 286 0.03 13.00 5.18
N ALA A 287 -0.28 12.23 6.22
CA ALA A 287 0.67 11.75 7.23
C ALA A 287 1.60 12.86 7.79
N ASN A 288 1.09 14.10 7.83
CA ASN A 288 1.81 15.34 8.18
C ASN A 288 2.94 15.75 7.22
N LEU A 289 2.90 15.25 5.98
CA LEU A 289 3.86 15.54 4.91
C LEU A 289 3.36 16.64 3.96
N GLN A 290 4.29 17.31 3.28
CA GLN A 290 4.01 18.43 2.36
C GLN A 290 4.68 18.24 0.98
N ASP A 291 4.89 16.98 0.60
CA ASP A 291 5.79 16.51 -0.47
C ASP A 291 5.07 15.88 -1.68
N GLY A 292 3.74 16.05 -1.78
CA GLY A 292 2.91 15.47 -2.83
C GLY A 292 2.19 14.17 -2.44
N TRP A 293 2.38 13.70 -1.20
CA TRP A 293 1.84 12.43 -0.73
C TRP A 293 0.30 12.37 -0.73
N TRP A 294 -0.40 13.45 -0.37
CA TRP A 294 -1.86 13.44 -0.30
C TRP A 294 -2.51 13.44 -1.69
N GLU A 295 -1.91 14.14 -2.67
CA GLU A 295 -2.30 14.09 -4.08
C GLU A 295 -2.17 12.67 -4.64
N ALA A 296 -1.07 11.99 -4.31
CA ALA A 296 -0.81 10.62 -4.73
C ALA A 296 -1.80 9.61 -4.12
N ARG A 297 -2.18 9.81 -2.86
CA ARG A 297 -3.28 9.08 -2.21
C ARG A 297 -4.62 9.31 -2.93
N GLU A 298 -4.99 10.55 -3.27
CA GLU A 298 -6.20 10.84 -4.07
C GLU A 298 -6.18 10.17 -5.45
N VAL A 299 -5.01 10.11 -6.11
CA VAL A 299 -4.83 9.37 -7.38
C VAL A 299 -5.07 7.86 -7.18
N GLY A 300 -4.49 7.26 -6.14
CA GLY A 300 -4.67 5.86 -5.78
C GLY A 300 -6.13 5.48 -5.55
N THR A 301 -6.82 6.20 -4.65
CA THR A 301 -8.26 6.01 -4.36
C THR A 301 -9.14 6.04 -5.63
N LEU A 302 -8.89 6.98 -6.52
CA LEU A 302 -9.73 7.16 -7.71
C LEU A 302 -9.45 6.11 -8.78
N ALA A 303 -8.23 5.53 -8.82
CA ALA A 303 -7.92 4.35 -9.62
C ALA A 303 -8.63 3.09 -9.10
N VAL A 304 -8.82 2.95 -7.77
CA VAL A 304 -9.66 1.86 -7.22
C VAL A 304 -11.11 2.00 -7.67
N THR A 305 -11.64 3.22 -7.73
CA THR A 305 -13.02 3.44 -8.18
C THR A 305 -13.19 3.19 -9.68
N ASP A 306 -12.24 3.59 -10.55
CA ASP A 306 -12.22 3.16 -11.96
C ASP A 306 -12.22 1.63 -12.06
N PHE A 307 -11.32 0.97 -11.33
CA PHE A 307 -11.25 -0.49 -11.28
C PHE A 307 -12.58 -1.12 -10.87
N GLY A 308 -13.16 -0.71 -9.74
CA GLY A 308 -14.36 -1.34 -9.18
C GLY A 308 -15.62 -1.15 -10.03
N VAL A 309 -15.83 0.06 -10.56
CA VAL A 309 -16.94 0.34 -11.51
C VAL A 309 -16.78 -0.47 -12.79
N LYS A 310 -15.55 -0.63 -13.28
CA LYS A 310 -15.21 -1.39 -14.49
C LYS A 310 -15.29 -2.91 -14.31
N ASP A 311 -14.97 -3.43 -13.13
CA ASP A 311 -15.07 -4.85 -12.79
C ASP A 311 -16.53 -5.29 -12.60
N ALA A 312 -17.39 -4.39 -12.11
CA ALA A 312 -18.85 -4.56 -12.17
C ALA A 312 -19.38 -4.39 -13.62
N GLY A 313 -18.78 -3.50 -14.41
CA GLY A 313 -19.13 -3.30 -15.83
C GLY A 313 -20.51 -2.68 -16.06
N HIS A 314 -21.12 -2.10 -15.03
CA HIS A 314 -22.48 -1.54 -15.09
C HIS A 314 -22.49 -0.10 -15.62
N TYR A 315 -21.45 0.68 -15.31
CA TYR A 315 -21.38 2.10 -15.63
C TYR A 315 -20.06 2.47 -16.33
N THR A 316 -20.07 3.57 -17.07
CA THR A 316 -18.85 4.19 -17.59
C THR A 316 -17.97 4.74 -16.47
N THR A 317 -16.65 4.68 -16.64
CA THR A 317 -15.69 5.28 -15.68
C THR A 317 -15.35 6.74 -16.01
N THR A 318 -16.24 7.44 -16.72
CA THR A 318 -16.08 8.85 -17.13
C THR A 318 -15.93 9.77 -15.92
N ARG A 319 -14.68 10.06 -15.53
CA ARG A 319 -14.34 10.90 -14.39
C ARG A 319 -14.81 12.35 -14.62
N LYS A 320 -15.65 12.84 -13.71
CA LYS A 320 -16.07 14.25 -13.63
C LYS A 320 -15.48 14.83 -12.34
N ASP A 321 -14.73 15.90 -12.44
CA ASP A 321 -13.87 16.41 -11.36
C ASP A 321 -14.09 17.91 -11.21
N ILE A 322 -14.62 18.35 -10.08
CA ILE A 322 -15.05 19.74 -9.85
C ILE A 322 -14.72 20.21 -8.43
N LEU A 323 -14.50 21.52 -8.28
CA LEU A 323 -14.50 22.19 -7.00
C LEU A 323 -15.88 22.78 -6.75
N ILE A 324 -16.42 22.58 -5.55
CA ILE A 324 -17.72 23.08 -5.12
C ILE A 324 -17.60 23.76 -3.76
N SER A 325 -18.47 24.73 -3.48
CA SER A 325 -18.53 25.37 -2.16
C SER A 325 -19.62 24.71 -1.31
N ILE A 326 -19.27 24.32 -0.08
CA ILE A 326 -20.18 23.73 0.90
C ILE A 326 -19.98 24.48 2.21
N CYS A 327 -21.01 25.13 2.74
CA CYS A 327 -20.91 25.98 3.94
C CYS A 327 -19.76 27.02 3.86
N ASN A 328 -19.50 27.55 2.66
CA ASN A 328 -18.40 28.46 2.29
C ASN A 328 -16.97 27.85 2.29
N HIS A 329 -16.83 26.54 2.48
CA HIS A 329 -15.58 25.80 2.33
C HIS A 329 -15.47 25.22 0.90
N THR A 330 -14.29 25.28 0.28
CA THR A 330 -14.03 24.62 -1.01
C THR A 330 -13.78 23.13 -0.79
N VAL A 331 -14.56 22.28 -1.45
CA VAL A 331 -14.47 20.82 -1.40
C VAL A 331 -14.28 20.27 -2.81
N ARG A 332 -13.35 19.32 -3.00
CA ARG A 332 -13.22 18.60 -4.27
C ARG A 332 -14.27 17.50 -4.35
N LYS A 333 -15.12 17.55 -5.37
CA LYS A 333 -16.08 16.51 -5.71
C LYS A 333 -15.64 15.79 -6.99
N VAL A 334 -15.49 14.47 -6.92
CA VAL A 334 -15.15 13.63 -8.08
C VAL A 334 -16.20 12.54 -8.26
N SER A 335 -16.72 12.34 -9.46
CA SER A 335 -17.68 11.28 -9.79
C SER A 335 -17.16 10.34 -10.86
N ILE A 336 -17.32 9.04 -10.65
CA ILE A 336 -16.91 7.94 -11.54
C ILE A 336 -17.98 6.84 -11.42
N GLY A 337 -18.69 6.52 -12.51
CA GLY A 337 -19.83 5.60 -12.44
C GLY A 337 -20.87 6.02 -11.38
N ASN A 338 -21.31 5.06 -10.55
CA ASN A 338 -22.20 5.32 -9.40
C ASN A 338 -21.49 5.78 -8.12
N ALA A 339 -20.22 6.15 -8.19
CA ALA A 339 -19.44 6.64 -7.07
C ALA A 339 -19.25 8.16 -7.10
N VAL A 340 -19.36 8.77 -5.91
CA VAL A 340 -19.09 10.18 -5.67
C VAL A 340 -18.11 10.31 -4.50
N HIS A 341 -17.00 11.00 -4.70
CA HIS A 341 -15.98 11.27 -3.71
C HIS A 341 -16.02 12.75 -3.32
N TYR A 342 -15.91 13.02 -2.02
CA TYR A 342 -15.80 14.34 -1.42
C TYR A 342 -14.52 14.39 -0.59
N PHE A 343 -13.50 15.12 -1.06
CA PHE A 343 -12.24 15.28 -0.34
C PHE A 343 -12.24 16.63 0.39
N LEU A 344 -12.28 16.60 1.73
CA LEU A 344 -12.23 17.81 2.56
C LEU A 344 -10.81 18.38 2.73
N ARG A 345 -9.79 17.53 2.50
CA ARG A 345 -8.35 17.87 2.48
C ARG A 345 -7.81 18.57 3.73
N ILE A 346 -8.45 18.37 4.89
CA ILE A 346 -7.90 18.81 6.18
C ILE A 346 -6.68 17.94 6.50
N SER A 347 -5.52 18.50 6.85
CA SER A 347 -4.37 17.63 7.17
C SER A 347 -4.60 16.77 8.41
N GLU A 348 -3.91 15.63 8.50
CA GLU A 348 -4.00 14.68 9.61
C GLU A 348 -3.72 15.35 10.96
N ALA A 349 -2.68 16.19 11.07
CA ALA A 349 -2.41 17.01 12.25
C ALA A 349 -3.55 17.97 12.59
N ASN A 350 -4.04 18.74 11.61
CA ASN A 350 -5.13 19.70 11.81
C ASN A 350 -6.40 19.01 12.30
N MET A 351 -6.76 17.87 11.69
CA MET A 351 -7.92 17.09 12.10
C MET A 351 -7.72 16.43 13.48
N THR A 352 -6.49 15.98 13.79
CA THR A 352 -6.15 15.45 15.12
C THR A 352 -6.36 16.52 16.19
N THR A 353 -5.82 17.73 15.99
CA THR A 353 -6.02 18.87 16.91
C THR A 353 -7.51 19.15 17.14
N MET A 354 -8.33 19.21 16.06
CA MET A 354 -9.79 19.39 16.18
C MET A 354 -10.51 18.26 16.92
N MET A 355 -9.94 17.05 16.98
CA MET A 355 -10.52 15.89 17.66
C MET A 355 -10.03 15.70 19.10
N THR A 356 -8.82 16.15 19.43
CA THR A 356 -8.16 15.88 20.73
C THR A 356 -8.02 17.10 21.64
N SER A 357 -8.25 18.32 21.13
CA SER A 357 -8.11 19.56 21.89
C SER A 357 -9.35 20.45 21.77
N SER A 358 -9.52 21.35 22.72
CA SER A 358 -10.52 22.43 22.66
C SER A 358 -9.99 23.67 21.93
N ASP A 359 -8.78 23.62 21.35
CA ASP A 359 -8.08 24.80 20.85
C ASP A 359 -8.65 25.27 19.51
N LEU A 360 -9.12 26.52 19.50
CA LEU A 360 -9.66 27.17 18.32
C LEU A 360 -8.51 27.67 17.43
N HIS A 361 -8.08 26.82 16.49
CA HIS A 361 -7.11 27.16 15.46
C HIS A 361 -7.79 27.18 14.08
N THR A 362 -7.37 28.10 13.21
CA THR A 362 -7.95 28.24 11.87
C THR A 362 -7.15 27.40 10.87
N HIS A 363 -7.69 26.26 10.46
CA HIS A 363 -7.00 25.29 9.63
C HIS A 363 -7.34 25.46 8.15
N LEU A 364 -6.31 25.53 7.31
CA LEU A 364 -6.42 25.57 5.85
C LEU A 364 -6.46 24.14 5.28
N PRO A 365 -7.43 23.79 4.42
CA PRO A 365 -7.34 22.61 3.57
C PRO A 365 -6.12 22.63 2.64
N LEU A 366 -5.51 21.47 2.42
CA LEU A 366 -4.43 21.29 1.45
C LEU A 366 -4.97 21.46 0.02
N GLY A 367 -4.14 22.01 -0.87
CA GLY A 367 -4.53 22.28 -2.25
C GLY A 367 -5.67 23.30 -2.41
N MET A 368 -5.83 24.23 -1.48
CA MET A 368 -6.72 25.40 -1.64
C MET A 368 -6.33 26.22 -2.89
N VAL A 369 -7.33 26.61 -3.68
CA VAL A 369 -7.12 27.34 -4.95
C VAL A 369 -7.22 28.85 -4.78
N LYS A 370 -7.89 29.35 -3.72
CA LYS A 370 -7.99 30.78 -3.43
C LYS A 370 -7.78 31.05 -1.94
N MET A 371 -7.04 32.10 -1.62
CA MET A 371 -6.84 32.57 -0.24
C MET A 371 -8.13 33.07 0.44
N THR A 372 -9.23 33.21 -0.31
CA THR A 372 -10.54 33.64 0.16
C THR A 372 -11.43 32.51 0.71
N ASP A 373 -11.08 31.25 0.48
CA ASP A 373 -11.96 30.14 0.84
C ASP A 373 -11.95 29.91 2.37
N LYS A 374 -13.09 29.57 2.96
CA LYS A 374 -13.22 29.53 4.43
C LYS A 374 -12.36 28.41 5.04
N ARG A 375 -11.52 28.78 6.01
CA ARG A 375 -10.79 27.85 6.90
C ARG A 375 -11.75 27.06 7.79
N TYR A 376 -11.45 25.79 8.06
CA TYR A 376 -12.14 25.04 9.11
C TYR A 376 -11.62 25.51 10.47
N THR A 377 -12.51 25.96 11.36
CA THR A 377 -12.12 26.58 12.66
C THR A 377 -12.24 25.65 13.86
N ASN A 378 -12.93 24.51 13.70
CA ASN A 378 -13.17 23.48 14.71
C ASN A 378 -13.89 22.28 14.06
N LEU A 379 -14.08 21.20 14.82
CA LEU A 379 -14.81 20.01 14.38
C LEU A 379 -16.28 20.28 13.99
N THR A 380 -16.92 21.32 14.55
CA THR A 380 -18.31 21.69 14.24
C THR A 380 -18.46 22.26 12.83
N ASP A 381 -17.48 23.04 12.34
CA ASP A 381 -17.42 23.45 10.93
C ASP A 381 -17.35 22.23 10.00
N VAL A 382 -16.53 21.23 10.36
CA VAL A 382 -16.39 19.99 9.58
C VAL A 382 -17.70 19.20 9.61
N GLN A 383 -18.34 19.06 10.78
CA GLN A 383 -19.64 18.39 10.92
C GLN A 383 -20.73 19.08 10.10
N ALA A 384 -20.72 20.41 10.01
CA ALA A 384 -21.66 21.17 9.17
C ALA A 384 -21.48 20.86 7.67
N VAL A 385 -20.23 20.80 7.19
CA VAL A 385 -19.93 20.41 5.80
C VAL A 385 -20.32 18.95 5.53
N VAL A 386 -19.95 18.01 6.42
CA VAL A 386 -20.33 16.60 6.28
C VAL A 386 -21.85 16.47 6.24
N ARG A 387 -22.59 17.10 7.16
CA ARG A 387 -24.06 17.08 7.16
C ARG A 387 -24.66 17.64 5.87
N ALA A 388 -24.11 18.75 5.35
CA ALA A 388 -24.57 19.32 4.07
C ALA A 388 -24.34 18.35 2.89
N ILE A 389 -23.23 17.60 2.88
CA ILE A 389 -22.99 16.53 1.91
C ILE A 389 -24.03 15.41 2.06
N LEU A 390 -24.29 14.95 3.28
CA LEU A 390 -25.30 13.92 3.54
C LEU A 390 -26.67 14.37 3.03
N ARG A 391 -27.09 15.60 3.39
CA ARG A 391 -28.35 16.20 2.95
C ARG A 391 -28.47 16.22 1.43
N TRP A 392 -27.49 16.76 0.72
CA TRP A 392 -27.53 16.87 -0.75
C TRP A 392 -27.54 15.51 -1.45
N GLU A 393 -26.81 14.52 -0.95
CA GLU A 393 -26.69 13.23 -1.62
C GLU A 393 -27.82 12.25 -1.26
N THR A 394 -28.52 12.44 -0.14
CA THR A 394 -29.65 11.60 0.31
C THR A 394 -31.04 12.20 0.08
N ALA A 395 -31.14 13.45 -0.37
CA ALA A 395 -32.42 14.12 -0.65
C ALA A 395 -33.33 13.28 -1.55
N GLY A 396 -34.56 13.01 -1.10
CA GLY A 396 -35.55 12.19 -1.80
C GLY A 396 -35.20 10.70 -1.99
N ILE A 397 -34.16 10.17 -1.35
CA ILE A 397 -33.75 8.77 -1.46
C ILE A 397 -34.48 7.91 -0.41
N PRO A 398 -35.17 6.81 -0.78
CA PRO A 398 -36.02 6.07 0.15
C PRO A 398 -35.26 5.15 1.13
N SER A 399 -33.99 4.82 0.85
CA SER A 399 -33.16 3.97 1.71
C SER A 399 -31.71 4.43 1.73
N VAL A 400 -31.16 4.57 2.94
CA VAL A 400 -29.80 5.08 3.18
C VAL A 400 -29.08 4.14 4.14
N SER A 401 -27.82 3.84 3.83
CA SER A 401 -26.91 3.08 4.69
C SER A 401 -25.63 3.86 4.92
N ALA A 402 -25.03 3.75 6.10
CA ALA A 402 -23.75 4.36 6.43
C ALA A 402 -22.72 3.29 6.83
N PHE A 403 -21.49 3.44 6.36
CA PHE A 403 -20.35 2.57 6.60
C PHE A 403 -19.22 3.46 7.13
N VAL A 404 -18.81 3.26 8.38
CA VAL A 404 -17.90 4.17 9.10
C VAL A 404 -16.93 3.39 10.00
N PRO A 405 -15.79 3.96 10.45
CA PRO A 405 -14.94 3.30 11.44
C PRO A 405 -15.64 3.18 12.79
N GLU A 406 -15.23 2.19 13.58
CA GLU A 406 -15.62 2.07 14.98
C GLU A 406 -15.01 3.21 15.81
N TYR A 407 -15.78 3.71 16.78
CA TYR A 407 -15.51 4.96 17.50
C TYR A 407 -15.72 4.85 19.01
N ILE A 408 -16.46 3.83 19.48
CA ILE A 408 -16.62 3.48 20.89
C ILE A 408 -15.48 2.55 21.30
N GLU A 409 -15.29 1.44 20.58
CA GLU A 409 -14.26 0.43 20.88
C GLU A 409 -12.94 0.80 20.19
N LYS A 410 -12.27 1.82 20.75
CA LYS A 410 -11.07 2.44 20.16
C LYS A 410 -9.88 1.48 20.05
N GLY A 411 -9.67 0.61 21.03
CA GLY A 411 -8.56 -0.35 21.04
C GLY A 411 -7.21 0.30 20.74
N ASN A 412 -6.44 -0.30 19.82
CA ASN A 412 -5.18 0.23 19.30
C ASN A 412 -5.35 0.94 17.93
N ASP A 413 -6.53 1.53 17.66
CA ASP A 413 -6.83 2.13 16.36
C ASP A 413 -6.41 3.60 16.24
N HIS A 414 -6.33 4.11 15.01
CA HIS A 414 -5.92 5.49 14.80
C HIS A 414 -6.98 6.49 15.29
N VAL A 415 -6.56 7.56 15.97
CA VAL A 415 -7.49 8.56 16.53
C VAL A 415 -8.41 9.15 15.45
N LEU A 416 -7.88 9.39 14.24
CA LEU A 416 -8.63 9.90 13.09
C LEU A 416 -9.70 8.93 12.58
N HIS A 417 -9.52 7.61 12.71
CA HIS A 417 -10.57 6.63 12.42
C HIS A 417 -11.73 6.83 13.40
N THR A 418 -11.44 6.74 14.70
CA THR A 418 -12.46 6.81 15.76
C THR A 418 -13.21 8.15 15.75
N GLY A 419 -12.50 9.27 15.57
CA GLY A 419 -13.13 10.58 15.46
C GLY A 419 -13.91 10.76 14.15
N THR A 420 -13.52 10.12 13.04
CA THR A 420 -14.31 10.13 11.79
C THR A 420 -15.60 9.33 11.93
N GLY A 421 -15.55 8.16 12.58
CA GLY A 421 -16.73 7.37 12.91
C GLY A 421 -17.74 8.19 13.73
N GLN A 422 -17.26 8.80 14.82
CA GLN A 422 -18.08 9.69 15.66
C GLN A 422 -18.61 10.91 14.89
N LEU A 423 -17.79 11.56 14.06
CA LEU A 423 -18.15 12.75 13.29
C LEU A 423 -19.29 12.47 12.29
N VAL A 424 -19.21 11.35 11.55
CA VAL A 424 -20.24 11.01 10.56
C VAL A 424 -21.53 10.55 11.22
N VAL A 425 -21.46 9.79 12.33
CA VAL A 425 -22.65 9.46 13.14
C VAL A 425 -23.28 10.72 13.73
N ASN A 426 -22.48 11.68 14.22
CA ASN A 426 -22.98 12.97 14.70
C ASN A 426 -23.61 13.81 13.56
N ALA A 427 -23.07 13.75 12.34
CA ALA A 427 -23.66 14.41 11.18
C ALA A 427 -25.02 13.81 10.78
N ILE A 428 -25.16 12.47 10.82
CA ILE A 428 -26.44 11.76 10.61
C ILE A 428 -27.44 12.15 11.72
N ALA A 429 -27.03 12.08 12.98
CA ALA A 429 -27.87 12.46 14.12
C ALA A 429 -28.24 13.96 14.15
N ALA A 430 -27.47 14.83 13.49
CA ALA A 430 -27.75 16.25 13.35
C ALA A 430 -28.62 16.61 12.13
N GLU A 431 -29.09 15.62 11.35
CA GLU A 431 -29.95 15.83 10.17
C GLU A 431 -31.34 15.19 10.39
N PRO A 432 -32.39 15.97 10.70
CA PRO A 432 -33.71 15.43 11.04
C PRO A 432 -34.33 14.52 9.97
N GLY A 433 -34.04 14.74 8.68
CA GLY A 433 -34.52 13.89 7.60
C GLY A 433 -33.91 12.48 7.57
N LEU A 434 -32.81 12.26 8.32
CA LEU A 434 -32.12 10.97 8.47
C LEU A 434 -32.45 10.24 9.79
N HIS A 435 -33.22 10.87 10.69
CA HIS A 435 -33.53 10.31 12.01
C HIS A 435 -34.25 8.96 11.90
N GLY A 436 -33.63 7.90 12.41
CA GLY A 436 -34.18 6.55 12.45
C GLY A 436 -34.22 5.80 11.11
N CYS A 437 -33.90 6.44 9.97
CA CYS A 437 -34.00 5.78 8.65
C CYS A 437 -32.69 5.15 8.13
N VAL A 438 -31.54 5.45 8.76
CA VAL A 438 -30.22 5.01 8.29
C VAL A 438 -29.75 3.76 9.03
N THR A 439 -29.51 2.66 8.31
CA THR A 439 -28.74 1.53 8.86
C THR A 439 -27.26 1.90 8.85
N THR A 440 -26.62 1.92 10.02
CA THR A 440 -25.21 2.26 10.19
C THR A 440 -24.40 1.03 10.60
N SER A 441 -23.42 0.65 9.80
CA SER A 441 -22.43 -0.38 10.10
C SER A 441 -21.10 0.25 10.46
N THR A 442 -20.59 -0.06 11.66
CA THR A 442 -19.24 0.33 12.08
C THR A 442 -18.23 -0.77 11.78
N TYR A 443 -16.99 -0.39 11.48
CA TYR A 443 -15.92 -1.30 11.09
C TYR A 443 -14.67 -1.07 11.93
N TYR A 444 -14.04 -2.15 12.39
CA TYR A 444 -12.74 -2.06 13.04
C TYR A 444 -11.64 -1.72 12.01
N GLY A 445 -10.79 -0.76 12.38
CA GLY A 445 -9.53 -0.47 11.72
C GLY A 445 -8.42 -1.40 12.20
N TYR A 446 -7.39 -0.84 12.83
CA TYR A 446 -6.21 -1.58 13.28
C TYR A 446 -6.43 -2.45 14.53
N GLN A 447 -7.61 -2.46 15.16
CA GLN A 447 -7.91 -3.37 16.28
C GLN A 447 -7.76 -4.85 15.89
N HIS A 448 -8.16 -5.23 14.66
CA HIS A 448 -8.23 -6.63 14.19
C HIS A 448 -7.39 -6.92 12.94
N TRP A 449 -6.43 -6.05 12.59
CA TRP A 449 -5.61 -6.19 11.38
C TRP A 449 -4.78 -7.48 11.28
N LEU A 450 -4.45 -8.11 12.41
CA LEU A 450 -3.66 -9.35 12.47
C LEU A 450 -4.51 -10.63 12.61
N ASP A 451 -5.83 -10.52 12.75
CA ASP A 451 -6.73 -11.65 13.03
C ASP A 451 -6.83 -12.64 11.86
N ALA A 452 -7.54 -13.76 12.06
CA ALA A 452 -7.77 -14.76 11.01
C ALA A 452 -8.72 -14.22 9.93
N MET A 453 -8.25 -14.22 8.66
CA MET A 453 -8.97 -13.71 7.47
C MET A 453 -10.44 -14.15 7.44
N ASN A 454 -11.35 -13.20 7.66
CA ASN A 454 -12.78 -13.48 7.77
C ASN A 454 -13.52 -13.43 6.42
N MET A 455 -13.02 -12.63 5.47
CA MET A 455 -13.65 -12.46 4.16
C MET A 455 -13.66 -13.76 3.33
N LYS A 456 -14.51 -13.79 2.30
CA LYS A 456 -14.68 -14.90 1.36
C LYS A 456 -14.66 -14.38 -0.08
N GLU A 457 -14.45 -15.27 -1.04
CA GLU A 457 -14.54 -14.90 -2.45
C GLU A 457 -15.99 -14.59 -2.88
N PRO A 458 -16.22 -13.69 -3.86
CA PRO A 458 -15.23 -13.00 -4.70
C PRO A 458 -14.58 -11.75 -4.04
N ILE A 459 -14.97 -11.42 -2.81
CA ILE A 459 -14.62 -10.14 -2.17
C ILE A 459 -13.12 -10.06 -1.82
N VAL A 460 -12.48 -11.18 -1.49
CA VAL A 460 -11.03 -11.24 -1.25
C VAL A 460 -10.25 -10.90 -2.52
N THR A 461 -10.55 -11.55 -3.65
CA THR A 461 -9.95 -11.25 -4.95
C THR A 461 -10.26 -9.82 -5.40
N PHE A 462 -11.46 -9.30 -5.13
CA PHE A 462 -11.79 -7.89 -5.38
C PHE A 462 -10.90 -6.94 -4.57
N GLN A 463 -10.81 -7.12 -3.23
CA GLN A 463 -10.02 -6.25 -2.35
C GLN A 463 -8.54 -6.23 -2.75
N ARG A 464 -7.98 -7.39 -3.12
CA ARG A 464 -6.59 -7.48 -3.61
C ARG A 464 -6.38 -6.76 -4.93
N ARG A 465 -7.32 -6.88 -5.87
CA ARG A 465 -7.26 -6.17 -7.17
C ARG A 465 -7.51 -4.66 -7.02
N ALA A 466 -8.30 -4.24 -6.03
CA ALA A 466 -8.45 -2.86 -5.59
C ALA A 466 -7.13 -2.32 -5.03
N TRP A 467 -6.52 -2.99 -4.05
CA TRP A 467 -5.22 -2.59 -3.48
C TRP A 467 -4.11 -2.54 -4.54
N LEU A 468 -4.16 -3.45 -5.52
CA LEU A 468 -3.26 -3.48 -6.67
C LEU A 468 -3.47 -2.27 -7.59
N ALA A 469 -4.73 -1.86 -7.84
CA ALA A 469 -5.03 -0.66 -8.62
C ALA A 469 -4.58 0.63 -7.91
N LEU A 470 -4.79 0.72 -6.58
CA LEU A 470 -4.29 1.82 -5.73
C LEU A 470 -2.76 1.93 -5.86
N SER A 471 -2.06 0.84 -5.56
CA SER A 471 -0.59 0.78 -5.60
C SER A 471 -0.06 1.11 -7.00
N SER A 472 -0.69 0.57 -8.05
CA SER A 472 -0.24 0.75 -9.44
C SER A 472 -0.43 2.17 -9.98
N ALA A 473 -1.38 2.93 -9.43
CA ALA A 473 -1.60 4.34 -9.80
C ALA A 473 -0.78 5.30 -8.94
N LEU A 474 -0.41 4.89 -7.72
CA LEU A 474 0.33 5.68 -6.75
C LEU A 474 1.85 5.59 -6.96
N ASP A 475 2.41 4.39 -7.15
CA ASP A 475 3.85 4.15 -7.31
C ASP A 475 4.54 5.05 -8.37
N PRO A 476 3.90 5.40 -9.52
CA PRO A 476 4.49 6.31 -10.52
C PRO A 476 4.48 7.80 -10.15
N VAL A 477 3.54 8.23 -9.31
CA VAL A 477 3.37 9.66 -8.94
C VAL A 477 3.99 10.00 -7.58
N TYR A 478 4.18 9.00 -6.71
CA TYR A 478 4.90 9.13 -5.45
C TYR A 478 5.87 7.93 -5.28
N PRO A 479 6.98 7.91 -6.03
CA PRO A 479 7.95 6.82 -5.93
C PRO A 479 8.57 6.77 -4.53
N ASN A 480 9.08 5.58 -4.17
CA ASN A 480 9.75 5.22 -2.92
C ASN A 480 8.86 4.84 -1.71
N ARG A 481 7.54 5.05 -1.73
CA ARG A 481 6.64 4.64 -0.63
C ARG A 481 5.87 3.37 -0.97
N ASP A 482 6.35 2.22 -0.47
CA ASP A 482 5.71 0.92 -0.72
C ASP A 482 4.40 0.74 0.08
N VAL A 483 3.30 1.24 -0.49
CA VAL A 483 1.95 1.04 0.04
C VAL A 483 1.49 -0.42 -0.01
N TRP A 484 2.03 -1.20 -0.95
CA TRP A 484 1.64 -2.58 -1.15
C TRP A 484 2.13 -3.47 -0.02
N SER A 485 3.43 -3.51 0.26
CA SER A 485 3.99 -4.44 1.25
C SER A 485 3.55 -4.10 2.69
N ASN A 486 3.34 -2.82 3.00
CA ASN A 486 2.97 -2.37 4.34
C ASN A 486 1.55 -2.79 4.76
N HIS A 487 0.62 -2.96 3.80
CA HIS A 487 -0.78 -3.32 4.09
C HIS A 487 -1.24 -4.60 3.38
N GLY A 488 -0.42 -5.20 2.52
CA GLY A 488 -0.75 -6.42 1.77
C GLY A 488 -1.04 -7.62 2.65
N MET A 489 -0.58 -7.60 3.91
CA MET A 489 -0.92 -8.59 4.94
C MET A 489 -2.33 -8.43 5.52
N ASN A 490 -2.92 -7.23 5.45
CA ASN A 490 -4.28 -6.95 5.97
C ASN A 490 -5.35 -7.53 5.03
N LEU A 491 -5.07 -7.57 3.73
CA LEU A 491 -5.99 -7.99 2.66
C LEU A 491 -6.62 -9.37 2.95
N GLY A 492 -7.93 -9.49 2.74
CA GLY A 492 -8.76 -10.61 3.19
C GLY A 492 -9.40 -10.41 4.57
N ARG A 493 -9.30 -9.21 5.15
CA ARG A 493 -9.95 -8.83 6.42
C ARG A 493 -10.84 -7.60 6.22
N THR A 494 -11.98 -7.63 6.89
CA THR A 494 -12.95 -6.52 7.00
C THR A 494 -13.92 -6.92 8.10
N TYR A 495 -13.75 -6.38 9.31
CA TYR A 495 -14.52 -6.77 10.49
C TYR A 495 -15.57 -5.71 10.81
N VAL A 496 -16.85 -6.08 10.70
CA VAL A 496 -17.96 -5.26 11.20
C VAL A 496 -17.94 -5.34 12.72
N ALA A 497 -17.86 -4.19 13.39
CA ALA A 497 -17.89 -4.09 14.83
C ALA A 497 -19.35 -4.14 15.35
N ARG A 498 -20.18 -3.21 14.87
CA ARG A 498 -21.60 -3.09 15.25
C ARG A 498 -22.47 -2.73 14.05
N VAL A 499 -23.75 -3.06 14.11
CA VAL A 499 -24.75 -2.59 13.14
C VAL A 499 -25.95 -2.01 13.88
N THR A 500 -26.17 -0.71 13.75
CA THR A 500 -27.40 -0.03 14.18
C THR A 500 -28.37 -0.05 13.01
N GLN A 501 -29.45 -0.80 13.12
CA GLN A 501 -30.47 -0.89 12.05
C GLN A 501 -31.35 0.36 12.00
N ALA A 502 -31.83 0.70 10.81
CA ALA A 502 -32.96 1.60 10.63
C ALA A 502 -34.20 1.09 11.38
N THR A 503 -35.00 2.01 11.89
CA THR A 503 -36.27 1.73 12.58
C THR A 503 -37.31 1.27 11.55
N PRO A 504 -37.93 0.08 11.70
CA PRO A 504 -38.92 -0.41 10.75
C PRO A 504 -40.05 0.59 10.50
N GLY A 505 -40.36 0.85 9.22
CA GLY A 505 -41.37 1.81 8.80
C GLY A 505 -40.91 3.28 8.73
N VAL A 506 -39.71 3.62 9.22
CA VAL A 506 -39.16 4.98 9.15
C VAL A 506 -38.34 5.17 7.86
N GLY A 507 -39.00 5.62 6.80
CA GLY A 507 -38.33 6.08 5.57
C GLY A 507 -37.66 7.44 5.75
N CYS A 508 -36.59 7.70 5.00
CA CYS A 508 -35.87 8.98 5.03
C CYS A 508 -36.71 10.13 4.44
N LYS A 509 -36.52 11.35 4.97
CA LYS A 509 -37.31 12.56 4.66
C LYS A 509 -36.41 13.79 4.49
N VAL A 510 -35.31 13.60 3.76
CA VAL A 510 -34.31 14.63 3.41
C VAL A 510 -34.72 15.37 2.14
#